data_AF-A0A0P9M6D3-F1
#
_entry.id   AF-A0A0P9M6D3-F1
#
_cell.length_a   1.000
_cell.length_b   1.000
_cell.length_c   1.000
_cell.angle_alpha   90.00
_cell.angle_beta   90.00
_cell.angle_gamma   90.00
#
_symmetry.space_group_name_H-M   'P 1'
#
loop_
_entity.id
_entity.type
_entity.pdbx_description
1 polymer ?
#
loop_
_entity_poly.entity_id
_entity_poly.type
_entity_poly.pdbx_seq_one_letter_code
_entity_poly.pdbx_strand_id
1 'polypeptide(L)'
;MSNTRMTHLLPPDLAAVFEFHDSHAGASLGVSLATLLQCLCIAEQRHLVPPLEADWELQTLPLALREMARLNTDDIDANSHQG
;
A
#
# COMPACT_ATOMS: atom_id res chain seq x y z
N MET A 1 2.35 -34.48 -12.02
CA MET A 1 2.45 -33.32 -12.93
C MET A 1 1.84 -32.14 -12.21
N SER A 2 2.65 -31.38 -11.47
CA SER A 2 2.18 -30.23 -10.70
C SER A 2 2.10 -29.02 -11.64
N ASN A 3 0.87 -28.59 -11.98
CA ASN A 3 0.65 -27.35 -12.71
C ASN A 3 0.98 -26.18 -11.79
N THR A 4 2.23 -25.71 -11.83
CA THR A 4 2.61 -24.42 -11.26
C THR A 4 1.94 -23.34 -12.10
N ARG A 5 0.72 -22.94 -11.74
CA ARG A 5 0.13 -21.70 -12.25
C ARG A 5 1.03 -20.58 -11.76
N MET A 6 1.92 -20.09 -12.63
CA MET A 6 2.50 -18.77 -12.50
C MET A 6 1.34 -17.78 -12.47
N THR A 7 0.95 -17.35 -11.28
CA THR A 7 0.05 -16.23 -11.10
C THR A 7 0.79 -15.02 -11.66
N HIS A 8 0.44 -14.61 -12.88
CA HIS A 8 1.00 -13.41 -13.49
C HIS A 8 0.51 -12.22 -12.66
N LEU A 9 1.33 -11.80 -11.69
CA LEU A 9 1.06 -10.64 -10.85
C LEU A 9 1.14 -9.40 -11.74
N LEU A 10 -0.01 -8.88 -12.15
CA LEU A 10 -0.07 -7.57 -12.78
C LEU A 10 0.42 -6.53 -11.76
N PRO A 11 1.17 -5.51 -12.20
CA PRO A 11 1.57 -4.42 -11.32
C PRO A 11 0.31 -3.75 -10.76
N PRO A 12 0.27 -3.47 -9.45
CA PRO A 12 -0.88 -2.81 -8.85
C PRO A 12 -0.99 -1.39 -9.38
N ASP A 13 -2.20 -0.98 -9.72
CA ASP A 13 -2.47 0.38 -10.19
C ASP A 13 -2.55 1.34 -9.01
N LEU A 14 -1.42 1.97 -8.71
CA LEU A 14 -1.31 2.99 -7.67
C LEU A 14 -2.10 4.27 -8.00
N ALA A 15 -2.47 4.48 -9.26
CA ALA A 15 -3.27 5.61 -9.72
C ALA A 15 -4.78 5.33 -9.67
N ALA A 16 -5.20 4.10 -9.34
CA ALA A 16 -6.61 3.75 -9.18
C ALA A 16 -7.30 4.70 -8.19
N VAL A 17 -8.36 5.35 -8.63
CA VAL A 17 -9.06 6.39 -7.86
C VAL A 17 -10.26 5.80 -7.13
N PHE A 18 -10.33 6.08 -5.83
CA PHE A 18 -11.46 5.81 -4.96
C PHE A 18 -12.21 7.11 -4.69
N GLU A 19 -13.52 7.10 -4.86
CA GLU A 19 -14.36 8.25 -4.54
C GLU A 19 -14.86 8.17 -3.10
N PHE A 20 -14.56 9.22 -2.33
CA PHE A 20 -15.07 9.41 -0.98
C PHE A 20 -16.13 10.49 -1.00
N HIS A 21 -17.31 10.17 -0.49
CA HIS A 21 -18.44 11.09 -0.46
C HIS A 21 -18.63 11.63 0.95
N ASP A 22 -18.53 12.95 1.10
CA ASP A 22 -18.89 13.63 2.34
C ASP A 22 -20.35 14.07 2.26
N SER A 23 -21.22 13.34 2.97
CA SER A 23 -22.65 13.62 3.04
C SER A 23 -22.98 14.93 3.78
N HIS A 24 -22.06 15.46 4.60
CA HIS A 24 -22.26 16.70 5.33
C HIS A 24 -21.81 17.93 4.53
N ALA A 25 -20.72 17.81 3.76
CA ALA A 25 -20.21 18.90 2.92
C ALA A 25 -20.76 18.90 1.49
N GLY A 26 -21.46 17.84 1.07
CA GLY A 26 -21.96 17.69 -0.30
C GLY A 26 -20.83 17.57 -1.33
N ALA A 27 -19.65 17.11 -0.90
CA ALA A 27 -18.44 17.06 -1.70
C ALA A 27 -18.00 15.62 -1.98
N SER A 28 -17.53 15.38 -3.20
CA SER A 28 -16.82 14.15 -3.58
C SER A 28 -15.33 14.44 -3.67
N LEU A 29 -14.51 13.57 -3.08
CA LEU A 29 -13.06 13.60 -3.22
C LEU A 29 -12.59 12.31 -3.88
N GLY A 30 -11.89 12.43 -5.01
CA GLY A 30 -11.15 11.33 -5.61
C GLY A 30 -9.78 11.18 -4.96
N VAL A 31 -9.45 10.00 -4.46
CA VAL A 31 -8.17 9.70 -3.82
C VAL A 31 -7.56 8.48 -4.50
N SER A 32 -6.31 8.59 -4.98
CA SER A 32 -5.63 7.44 -5.56
C SER A 32 -5.25 6.42 -4.49
N LEU A 33 -5.04 5.16 -4.88
CA LEU A 33 -4.53 4.13 -3.99
C LEU A 33 -3.23 4.57 -3.28
N ALA A 34 -2.31 5.19 -4.02
CA ALA A 34 -1.07 5.71 -3.45
C ALA A 34 -1.32 6.75 -2.36
N THR A 35 -2.23 7.70 -2.62
CA THR A 35 -2.59 8.73 -1.65
C THR A 35 -3.28 8.13 -0.42
N LEU A 36 -4.15 7.13 -0.60
CA LEU A 36 -4.82 6.46 0.51
C LEU A 36 -3.82 5.75 1.43
N LEU A 37 -2.87 5.00 0.87
CA LEU A 37 -1.81 4.34 1.64
C LEU A 37 -0.93 5.37 2.37
N GLN A 38 -0.57 6.46 1.70
CA GLN A 38 0.21 7.53 2.33
C GLN A 38 -0.54 8.20 3.49
N CYS A 39 -1.85 8.44 3.33
CA CYS A 39 -2.71 8.98 4.39
C CYS A 39 -2.78 8.05 5.59
N LEU A 40 -2.87 6.73 5.36
CA LEU A 40 -2.90 5.72 6.43
C LEU A 40 -1.60 5.76 7.24
N CYS A 41 -0.44 5.79 6.58
CA CYS A 41 0.86 5.89 7.25
C CYS A 41 0.98 7.18 8.08
N ILE A 42 0.57 8.33 7.52
CA ILE A 42 0.60 9.60 8.25
C ILE A 42 -0.36 9.57 9.45
N ALA A 43 -1.56 9.02 9.28
CA ALA A 43 -2.55 8.94 10.34
C ALA A 43 -2.06 8.07 11.51
N GLU A 44 -1.40 6.94 11.22
CA GLU A 44 -0.78 6.09 12.24
C GLU A 44 0.34 6.83 12.97
N GLN A 45 1.29 7.44 12.23
CA GLN A 45 2.41 8.19 12.79
C GLN A 45 1.98 9.37 13.67
N ARG A 46 0.82 9.96 13.38
CA ARG A 46 0.23 11.07 14.15
C ARG A 46 -0.77 10.59 15.21
N HIS A 47 -0.93 9.28 15.39
CA HIS A 47 -1.88 8.67 16.34
C HIS A 47 -3.33 9.11 16.13
N LEU A 48 -3.71 9.41 14.88
CA LEU A 48 -5.09 9.72 14.47
C LEU A 48 -5.94 8.46 14.28
N VAL A 49 -5.27 7.33 14.04
CA VAL A 49 -5.87 5.99 14.02
C VAL A 49 -5.15 5.10 15.04
N PRO A 50 -5.78 4.01 15.50
CA PRO A 50 -5.10 2.98 16.27
C PRO A 50 -3.89 2.41 15.49
N PRO A 51 -2.87 1.90 16.19
CA PRO A 51 -1.77 1.19 15.54
C PRO A 51 -2.29 0.06 14.67
N LEU A 52 -1.67 -0.12 13.50
CA LEU A 52 -2.06 -1.19 12.59
C LEU A 52 -1.54 -2.54 13.16
N GLU A 53 -2.38 -3.58 13.15
CA GLU A 53 -1.99 -4.91 13.62
C GLU A 53 -0.86 -5.48 12.76
N ALA A 54 0.12 -6.19 13.32
CA ALA A 54 1.35 -6.54 12.61
C ALA A 54 1.15 -7.30 11.27
N ASP A 55 0.02 -7.98 11.08
CA ASP A 55 -0.34 -8.74 9.89
C ASP A 55 -1.44 -8.11 9.03
N TRP A 56 -1.83 -6.86 9.32
CA TRP A 56 -2.90 -6.13 8.62
C TRP A 56 -2.69 -6.13 7.09
N GLU A 57 -1.45 -5.98 6.65
CA GLU A 57 -1.08 -5.95 5.23
C GLU A 57 -1.29 -7.29 4.54
N LEU A 58 -1.13 -8.42 5.26
CA LEU A 58 -1.31 -9.76 4.71
C LEU A 58 -2.79 -10.02 4.42
N GLN A 59 -3.67 -9.46 5.24
CA GLN A 59 -5.11 -9.60 5.13
C GLN A 59 -5.73 -8.61 4.14
N THR A 60 -5.13 -7.43 3.97
CA THR A 60 -5.75 -6.31 3.26
C THR A 60 -5.10 -5.97 1.92
N LEU A 61 -3.78 -6.15 1.79
CA LEU A 61 -3.04 -5.76 0.59
C LEU A 61 -2.80 -6.94 -0.36
N PRO A 62 -3.15 -6.79 -1.65
CA PRO A 62 -2.76 -7.72 -2.70
C PRO A 62 -1.25 -8.01 -2.69
N LEU A 63 -0.88 -9.26 -3.01
CA LEU A 63 0.52 -9.72 -3.01
C LEU A 63 1.45 -8.79 -3.80
N ALA A 64 1.01 -8.29 -4.96
CA ALA A 64 1.82 -7.43 -5.80
C ALA A 64 2.23 -6.11 -5.12
N LEU A 65 1.38 -5.54 -4.25
CA LEU A 65 1.73 -4.35 -3.45
C LEU A 65 2.75 -4.67 -2.36
N ARG A 66 2.60 -5.81 -1.70
CA ARG A 66 3.53 -6.27 -0.66
C ARG A 66 4.92 -6.53 -1.23
N GLU A 67 5.01 -7.15 -2.40
CA GLU A 67 6.28 -7.38 -3.07
C GLU A 67 6.94 -6.07 -3.54
N MET A 68 6.16 -5.07 -4.00
CA MET A 68 6.70 -3.74 -4.31
C MET A 68 7.33 -3.05 -3.09
N ALA A 69 6.72 -3.17 -1.91
CA ALA A 69 7.27 -2.57 -0.69
C ALA A 69 8.61 -3.21 -0.27
N ARG A 70 8.78 -4.52 -0.51
CA ARG A 70 10.01 -5.25 -0.17
C ARG A 70 11.19 -4.88 -1.07
N LEU A 71 10.95 -4.71 -2.37
CA LEU A 71 11.98 -4.34 -3.34
C LEU A 71 12.66 -3.00 -3.01
N ASN A 72 11.94 -2.06 -2.38
CA ASN A 72 12.48 -0.76 -2.03
C ASN A 72 13.40 -0.79 -0.78
N THR A 73 13.34 -1.85 0.04
CA THR A 73 14.19 -2.00 1.23
C THR A 73 15.56 -2.55 0.86
N ASP A 74 15.62 -3.48 -0.11
CA ASP A 74 16.87 -4.12 -0.54
C ASP A 74 17.86 -3.13 -1.21
N ASP A 75 17.35 -2.07 -1.86
CA ASP A 75 18.18 -1.00 -2.45
C ASP A 75 18.81 -0.06 -1.39
N ILE A 76 18.23 0.05 -0.20
CA ILE A 76 18.74 0.90 0.89
C ILE A 76 19.88 0.18 1.64
N ASP A 77 19.77 -1.13 1.82
CA ASP A 77 20.77 -1.94 2.52
C ASP A 77 22.03 -2.17 1.66
N ALA A 78 21.89 -2.25 0.34
CA ALA A 78 23.01 -2.38 -0.60
C ALA A 78 23.93 -1.14 -0.64
N ASN A 79 23.38 0.06 -0.38
CA ASN A 79 24.15 1.31 -0.37
C ASN A 79 24.75 1.68 0.99
N SER A 80 24.38 0.98 2.06
CA SER A 80 24.86 1.27 3.43
C SER A 80 26.25 0.69 3.74
N HIS A 81 26.86 -0.06 2.81
CA HIS A 81 28.17 -0.71 2.98
C HIS A 81 29.32 -0.03 2.22
N GLN A 82 29.11 1.17 1.68
CA GLN A 82 30.13 1.90 0.91
C GLN A 82 30.57 3.25 1.52
N GLY A 83 30.31 3.48 2.80
CA GLY A 83 30.78 4.64 3.57
C GLY A 83 31.91 4.31 4.52
#